data_AF-A0A3D1IY81-F1
#
_entry.id   AF-A0A3D1IY81-F1
#
_cell.length_a   1.000
_cell.length_b   1.000
_cell.length_c   1.000
_cell.angle_alpha   90.00
_cell.angle_beta   90.00
_cell.angle_gamma   90.00
#
_symmetry.space_group_name_H-M   'P 1'
#
loop_
_entity.id
_entity.type
_entity.pdbx_description
1 polymer ?
#
loop_
_entity_poly.entity_id
_entity_poly.type
_entity_poly.pdbx_seq_one_letter_code
_entity_poly.pdbx_strand_id
1 'polypeptide(L)'
;IRLVEAAEDIAAAVTTDTAVLMLTHVNYRSGHQHDMAALTAHAHAHGALTLWDLAHSAGAVPVDLRRDQADFAVGCTYKYLN
;
A
#
# COMPACT_ATOMS: atom_id res chain seq x y z
N ILE A 1 2.59 4.13 16.18
CA ILE A 1 2.60 4.55 14.75
C ILE A 1 4.00 5.06 14.45
N ARG A 2 4.64 4.56 13.38
CA ARG A 2 5.97 4.98 12.91
C ARG A 2 5.82 5.46 11.47
N LEU A 3 6.29 6.67 11.17
CA LEU A 3 6.31 7.21 9.81
C LEU A 3 7.60 6.79 9.11
N VAL A 4 7.48 6.50 7.82
CA VAL A 4 8.60 6.23 6.90
C VAL A 4 8.41 7.17 5.71
N GLU A 5 9.37 8.06 5.47
CA GLU A 5 9.22 9.10 4.45
C GLU A 5 9.68 8.64 3.07
N ALA A 6 10.80 7.93 3.00
CA ALA A 6 11.36 7.44 1.74
C ALA A 6 10.83 6.04 1.41
N ALA A 7 10.52 5.80 0.13
CA ALA A 7 9.91 4.54 -0.31
C ALA A 7 10.88 3.36 -0.12
N GLU A 8 12.17 3.60 -0.35
CA GLU A 8 13.25 2.63 -0.18
C GLU A 8 13.42 2.13 1.27
N ASP A 9 13.01 2.92 2.26
CA ASP A 9 13.15 2.59 3.67
C ASP A 9 12.00 1.71 4.21
N ILE A 10 10.91 1.56 3.44
CA ILE A 10 9.69 0.86 3.89
C ILE A 10 10.00 -0.59 4.28
N ALA A 11 10.72 -1.32 3.43
CA ALA A 11 11.03 -2.73 3.69
C ALA A 11 11.85 -2.92 4.98
N ALA A 12 12.82 -2.04 5.24
CA ALA A 12 13.64 -2.08 6.45
C ALA A 12 12.87 -1.67 7.72
N ALA A 13 11.79 -0.89 7.57
CA ALA A 13 10.97 -0.45 8.69
C ALA A 13 9.95 -1.49 9.17
N VAL A 14 9.59 -2.45 8.31
CA VAL A 14 8.70 -3.58 8.65
C VAL A 14 9.49 -4.62 9.44
N THR A 15 9.03 -4.90 10.66
CA THR A 15 9.62 -5.87 11.58
C THR A 15 8.55 -6.81 12.13
N THR A 16 8.95 -7.82 12.92
CA THR A 16 8.02 -8.76 13.56
C THR A 16 7.08 -8.11 14.58
N ASP A 17 7.36 -6.89 15.04
CA ASP A 17 6.47 -6.11 15.92
C ASP A 17 5.47 -5.25 15.11
N THR A 18 5.55 -5.26 13.78
CA THR A 18 4.66 -4.49 12.92
C THR A 18 3.30 -5.18 12.83
N ALA A 19 2.27 -4.55 13.37
CA ALA A 19 0.90 -5.08 13.25
C ALA A 19 0.31 -4.83 11.84
N VAL A 20 0.50 -3.62 11.29
CA VAL A 20 -0.08 -3.20 10.01
C VAL A 20 0.90 -2.31 9.25
N LEU A 21 1.11 -2.60 7.97
CA LEU A 21 1.69 -1.71 6.97
C LEU A 21 0.56 -0.95 6.26
N MET A 22 0.47 0.36 6.47
CA MET A 22 -0.54 1.21 5.83
C MET A 22 0.13 2.14 4.81
N LEU A 23 -0.28 2.04 3.54
CA LEU A 23 0.31 2.79 2.43
C LEU A 23 -0.76 3.32 1.48
N THR A 24 -0.56 4.53 0.94
CA THR A 24 -1.26 4.91 -0.30
C THR A 24 -0.52 4.27 -1.48
N HIS A 25 -1.22 3.51 -2.33
CA HIS A 25 -0.60 2.78 -3.44
C HIS A 25 0.10 3.71 -4.44
N VAL A 26 -0.51 4.87 -4.73
CA VAL A 26 0.10 5.95 -5.52
C VAL A 26 0.20 7.22 -4.68
N ASN A 27 1.41 7.73 -4.47
CA ASN A 27 1.64 8.96 -3.71
C ASN A 27 0.95 10.16 -4.38
N TYR A 28 0.13 10.90 -3.63
CA TYR A 28 -0.66 12.01 -4.17
C TYR A 28 0.16 13.22 -4.66
N ARG A 29 1.40 13.40 -4.17
CA ARG A 29 2.27 14.52 -4.56
C ARG A 29 3.20 14.13 -5.70
N SER A 30 3.94 13.03 -5.54
CA SER A 30 4.98 12.63 -6.49
C SER A 30 4.48 11.73 -7.61
N GLY A 31 3.32 11.09 -7.46
CA GLY A 31 2.84 10.06 -8.37
C GLY A 31 3.61 8.74 -8.29
N HIS A 32 4.51 8.58 -7.31
CA HIS A 32 5.22 7.32 -7.13
C HIS A 32 4.22 6.19 -6.83
N GLN A 33 4.27 5.13 -7.63
CA GLN A 33 3.46 3.93 -7.46
C GLN A 33 4.30 2.84 -6.78
N HIS A 34 3.84 2.39 -5.63
CA HIS A 34 4.44 1.26 -4.92
C HIS A 34 4.10 -0.07 -5.60
N ASP A 35 5.01 -1.04 -5.52
CA ASP A 35 4.69 -2.43 -5.88
C ASP A 35 3.85 -3.07 -4.77
N MET A 36 2.54 -3.14 -5.01
CA MET A 36 1.58 -3.67 -4.04
C MET A 36 1.87 -5.12 -3.67
N ALA A 37 2.19 -5.97 -4.65
CA ALA A 37 2.42 -7.39 -4.43
C ALA A 37 3.69 -7.61 -3.62
N ALA A 38 4.79 -6.92 -3.97
CA ALA A 38 6.07 -7.09 -3.29
C ALA A 38 6.00 -6.62 -1.82
N LEU A 39 5.40 -5.45 -1.56
CA LEU A 39 5.28 -4.93 -0.20
C LEU A 39 4.29 -5.70 0.66
N THR A 40 3.23 -6.24 0.05
CA THR A 40 2.29 -7.12 0.76
C THR A 40 2.94 -8.43 1.16
N ALA A 41 3.65 -9.08 0.24
CA ALA A 41 4.42 -10.29 0.56
C ALA A 41 5.47 -10.05 1.65
N HIS A 42 6.16 -8.89 1.61
CA HIS A 42 7.14 -8.52 2.63
C HIS A 42 6.49 -8.29 4.01
N ALA A 43 5.35 -7.60 4.06
CA ALA A 43 4.58 -7.41 5.28
C ALA A 43 4.13 -8.75 5.88
N HIS A 44 3.54 -9.62 5.05
CA HIS A 44 3.10 -10.95 5.47
C HIS A 44 4.25 -11.82 5.98
N ALA A 45 5.43 -11.75 5.36
CA ALA A 45 6.62 -12.46 5.84
C ALA A 45 7.05 -12.06 7.26
N HIS A 46 6.65 -10.88 7.73
CA HIS A 46 6.88 -10.38 9.09
C HIS A 46 5.64 -10.50 9.99
N GLY A 47 4.56 -11.14 9.52
CA GLY A 47 3.31 -11.29 10.27
C GLY A 47 2.43 -10.03 10.30
N ALA A 48 2.79 -8.99 9.54
CA ALA A 48 2.04 -7.75 9.46
C ALA A 48 0.92 -7.86 8.41
N LEU A 49 -0.23 -7.25 8.69
CA LEU A 49 -1.29 -7.05 7.70
C LEU A 49 -0.99 -5.81 6.83
N THR A 50 -1.67 -5.69 5.71
CA THR A 50 -1.61 -4.55 4.79
C THR A 50 -2.93 -3.78 4.69
N LEU A 51 -2.83 -2.45 4.68
CA LEU A 51 -3.93 -1.56 4.35
C LEU A 51 -3.50 -0.63 3.21
N TRP A 52 -4.12 -0.82 2.05
CA TRP A 52 -3.84 -0.03 0.85
C TRP A 52 -4.89 1.06 0.64
N ASP A 53 -4.47 2.32 0.64
CA ASP A 53 -5.27 3.45 0.17
C ASP A 53 -5.12 3.59 -1.36
N LEU A 54 -6.24 3.44 -2.06
CA LEU A 54 -6.37 3.43 -3.52
C LEU A 54 -6.93 4.73 -4.06
N ALA A 55 -6.99 5.81 -3.28
CA ALA A 55 -7.62 7.06 -3.70
C ALA A 55 -6.99 7.64 -4.99
N HIS A 56 -5.71 7.38 -5.24
CA HIS A 56 -5.03 7.76 -6.50
C HIS A 56 -4.72 6.57 -7.40
N SER A 57 -5.43 5.45 -7.24
CA SER A 57 -5.21 4.22 -8.01
C SER A 57 -6.47 3.66 -8.63
N ALA A 58 -7.55 3.50 -7.87
CA ALA A 58 -8.80 2.95 -8.38
C ALA A 58 -9.35 3.85 -9.51
N GLY A 59 -9.54 3.28 -10.70
CA GLY A 59 -9.94 4.03 -11.90
C GLY A 59 -8.80 4.75 -12.63
N ALA A 60 -7.58 4.76 -12.09
CA ALA A 60 -6.41 5.44 -12.67
C ALA A 60 -5.33 4.48 -13.19
N VAL A 61 -5.05 3.40 -12.45
CA VAL A 61 -4.08 2.36 -12.81
C VAL A 61 -4.67 0.98 -12.58
N PRO A 62 -4.12 -0.09 -13.20
CA PRO A 62 -4.55 -1.45 -12.89
C PRO A 62 -4.40 -1.75 -11.39
N VAL A 63 -5.45 -2.31 -10.79
CA VAL A 63 -5.47 -2.77 -9.40
C VAL A 63 -6.09 -4.16 -9.37
N ASP A 64 -5.38 -5.13 -8.79
CA ASP A 64 -5.89 -6.47 -8.54
C ASP A 64 -5.56 -6.90 -7.11
N LEU A 65 -6.48 -6.60 -6.19
CA LEU A 65 -6.31 -6.87 -4.76
C LEU A 65 -6.16 -8.36 -4.44
N ARG A 66 -6.76 -9.24 -5.26
CA ARG A 66 -6.67 -10.68 -5.05
C ARG A 66 -5.32 -11.20 -5.50
N ARG A 67 -4.84 -10.79 -6.67
CA ARG A 67 -3.49 -11.12 -7.14
C ARG A 67 -2.43 -10.61 -6.17
N ASP A 68 -2.60 -9.37 -5.67
CA ASP A 68 -1.61 -8.69 -4.85
C ASP A 68 -1.75 -9.00 -3.34
N GLN A 69 -2.72 -9.85 -2.97
CA GLN A 69 -2.95 -10.37 -1.61
C GLN A 69 -3.23 -9.29 -0.55
N ALA A 70 -3.78 -8.14 -0.92
CA ALA A 70 -4.09 -7.07 0.03
C ALA A 70 -5.10 -7.55 1.10
N ASP A 71 -4.81 -7.30 2.38
CA ASP A 71 -5.72 -7.67 3.48
C ASP A 71 -6.90 -6.71 3.57
N PHE A 72 -6.61 -5.41 3.44
CA PHE A 72 -7.61 -4.35 3.41
C PHE A 72 -7.28 -3.33 2.32
N ALA A 73 -8.33 -2.75 1.76
CA ALA A 73 -8.21 -1.63 0.84
C ALA A 73 -9.31 -0.60 1.08
N VAL A 74 -8.96 0.67 0.93
CA VAL A 74 -9.88 1.82 0.98
C VAL A 74 -9.63 2.72 -0.22
N GLY A 75 -10.59 3.57 -0.58
CA GLY A 75 -10.43 4.48 -1.72
C GLY A 75 -11.53 5.53 -1.79
N CYS A 76 -11.48 6.36 -2.83
CA CYS A 76 -12.45 7.42 -3.06
C CYS A 76 -13.16 7.22 -4.40
N THR A 77 -14.47 7.44 -4.44
CA THR A 77 -15.25 7.44 -5.70
C THR A 77 -15.15 8.78 -6.42
N TYR A 78 -15.12 9.90 -5.68
CA TYR A 78 -15.11 11.26 -6.23
C TYR A 78 -13.84 11.68 -7.01
N LYS A 79 -12.88 10.75 -7.19
CA LYS A 79 -11.63 11.00 -7.93
C LYS A 79 -11.71 10.42 -9.34
N TYR A 80 -10.99 9.34 -9.62
CA TYR A 80 -10.88 8.78 -10.97
C TYR A 80 -12.05 7.87 -11.37
N LEU A 81 -13.03 7.68 -10.48
CA LEU A 81 -14.20 6.82 -10.72
C LEU A 81 -15.46 7.58 -11.15
N ASN A 82 -15.43 8.92 -11.18
CA ASN A 82 -16.53 9.83 -11.56
C ASN A 82 -17.87 9.47 -10.90
#